data_AF-A1CPY5-F1
#
_entry.id   AF-A1CPY5-F1
#
_cell.length_a   1.000
_cell.length_b   1.000
_cell.length_c   1.000
_cell.angle_alpha   90.00
_cell.angle_beta   90.00
_cell.angle_gamma   90.00
#
_symmetry.space_group_name_H-M   'P 1'
#
loop_
_entity.id
_entity.type
_entity.pdbx_description
1 polymer ?
#
loop_
_entity_poly.entity_id
_entity_poly.type
_entity_poly.pdbx_seq_one_letter_code
_entity_poly.pdbx_strand_id
1 'polypeptide(L)'
;MRVSTLLPIALAAGTAVASKQGTLGFALGNKNADSSCKSQSDYEKDFDALKGVTTLVRTYSASDCDTAKNIIPAAKAKQFKVVLGVWPDYDQSFNQDFSALKASVHGNEDVVDAITVGSEVLYRKGLTADNLLKRIQQVQNEFPQVTVGFVDSWNKIADGTADPIIKGGVNYILANGFAYWQGQELSNATNTYFDDMAQALEHIEKVAPNPDKIRFGNGETGWPTTGGSNYGPAVASTENAATYYQSAVCGILDWGIDVFYFEAFDEAWKPDTKGDNGEMQDEKHWGAFSADRKVKFDLKCNK
;
A
#
# COMPACT_ATOMS: atom_id res chain seq x y z
N MET A 1 -10.71 -66.95 24.54
CA MET A 1 -9.65 -66.01 24.12
C MET A 1 -10.25 -65.03 23.13
N ARG A 2 -10.53 -63.79 23.57
CA ARG A 2 -10.90 -62.67 22.68
C ARG A 2 -9.87 -61.59 22.96
N VAL A 3 -8.94 -61.39 22.03
CA VAL A 3 -7.91 -60.36 22.12
C VAL A 3 -8.52 -59.10 21.50
N SER A 4 -8.92 -58.16 22.34
CA SER A 4 -9.29 -56.82 21.91
C SER A 4 -8.01 -56.01 21.69
N THR A 5 -7.69 -55.76 20.43
CA THR A 5 -6.66 -54.79 20.02
C THR A 5 -7.23 -53.37 20.13
N LEU A 6 -6.80 -52.63 21.14
CA LEU A 6 -7.01 -51.19 21.23
C LEU A 6 -5.95 -50.51 20.35
N LEU A 7 -6.38 -49.84 19.27
CA LEU A 7 -5.54 -48.90 18.53
C LEU A 7 -5.36 -47.62 19.36
N PRO A 8 -4.13 -47.10 19.53
CA PRO A 8 -3.94 -45.78 20.10
C PRO A 8 -4.27 -44.73 19.03
N ILE A 9 -5.29 -43.91 19.28
CA ILE A 9 -5.54 -42.68 18.52
C ILE A 9 -4.45 -41.70 18.94
N ALA A 10 -3.45 -41.51 18.07
CA ALA A 10 -2.49 -40.43 18.22
C ALA A 10 -3.22 -39.10 17.93
N LEU A 11 -3.44 -38.28 18.97
CA LEU A 11 -3.80 -36.88 18.78
C LEU A 11 -2.61 -36.18 18.15
N ALA A 12 -2.69 -35.89 16.85
CA ALA A 12 -1.84 -34.91 16.22
C ALA A 12 -2.22 -33.53 16.78
N ALA A 13 -1.50 -33.07 17.80
CA ALA A 13 -1.53 -31.68 18.23
C ALA A 13 -0.86 -30.85 17.12
N GLY A 14 -1.66 -30.39 16.14
CA GLY A 14 -1.23 -29.36 15.22
C GLY A 14 -0.94 -28.10 16.02
N THR A 15 0.31 -27.68 16.09
CA THR A 15 0.66 -26.33 16.52
C THR A 15 0.01 -25.37 15.52
N ALA A 16 -1.09 -24.74 15.90
CA ALA A 16 -1.61 -23.60 15.17
C ALA A 16 -0.48 -22.55 15.19
N VAL A 17 0.22 -22.41 14.06
CA VAL A 17 1.08 -21.25 13.83
C VAL A 17 0.11 -20.08 13.88
N ALA A 18 0.18 -19.27 14.94
CA ALA A 18 -0.59 -18.04 15.00
C ALA A 18 -0.20 -17.24 13.76
N SER A 19 -1.12 -17.11 12.80
CA SER A 19 -0.89 -16.25 11.63
C SER A 19 -0.59 -14.87 12.16
N LYS A 20 0.57 -14.32 11.80
CA LYS A 20 0.95 -12.97 12.22
C LYS A 20 -0.03 -12.02 11.57
N GLN A 21 -0.80 -11.26 12.37
CA GLN A 21 -1.69 -10.23 11.86
C GLN A 21 -0.89 -9.25 10.98
N GLY A 22 -1.47 -8.85 9.86
CA GLY A 22 -0.89 -7.90 8.93
C GLY A 22 -0.69 -6.54 9.58
N THR A 23 0.18 -5.74 8.99
CA THR A 23 0.50 -4.39 9.46
C THR A 23 -0.33 -3.38 8.69
N LEU A 24 -1.14 -2.60 9.41
CA LEU A 24 -1.80 -1.44 8.83
C LEU A 24 -0.79 -0.29 8.66
N GLY A 25 -0.75 0.30 7.48
CA GLY A 25 -0.17 1.60 7.20
C GLY A 25 -1.16 2.51 6.46
N PHE A 26 -0.77 3.75 6.20
CA PHE A 26 -1.54 4.66 5.36
C PHE A 26 -0.70 5.22 4.21
N ALA A 27 -1.33 5.38 3.05
CA ALA A 27 -0.82 6.28 2.02
C ALA A 27 -0.88 7.73 2.56
N LEU A 28 0.24 8.43 2.47
CA LEU A 28 0.39 9.77 3.01
C LEU A 28 0.86 10.75 1.93
N GLY A 29 -0.02 11.68 1.58
CA GLY A 29 0.27 12.76 0.64
C GLY A 29 1.24 13.80 1.20
N ASN A 30 1.91 14.51 0.28
CA ASN A 30 3.03 15.42 0.57
C ASN A 30 2.65 16.91 0.59
N LYS A 31 1.37 17.24 0.42
CA LYS A 31 0.86 18.63 0.41
C LYS A 31 -0.17 18.86 1.50
N ASN A 32 -0.20 20.09 1.99
CA ASN A 32 -1.25 20.60 2.86
C ASN A 32 -2.53 20.86 2.05
N ALA A 33 -3.64 21.12 2.74
CA ALA A 33 -4.94 21.40 2.12
C ALA A 33 -4.92 22.63 1.19
N ASP A 34 -4.01 23.58 1.43
CA ASP A 34 -3.79 24.77 0.62
C ASP A 34 -2.81 24.54 -0.55
N SER A 35 -2.47 23.28 -0.83
CA SER A 35 -1.51 22.84 -1.86
C SER A 35 -0.04 23.19 -1.57
N SER A 36 0.29 23.80 -0.43
CA SER A 36 1.68 24.00 -0.04
C SER A 36 2.35 22.68 0.31
N CYS A 37 3.64 22.56 0.01
CA CYS A 37 4.41 21.37 0.36
C CYS A 37 4.53 21.22 1.88
N LYS A 38 4.37 19.98 2.39
CA LYS A 38 4.53 19.68 3.81
C LYS A 38 5.98 19.86 4.26
N SER A 39 6.15 20.59 5.35
CA SER A 39 7.41 20.64 6.10
C SER A 39 7.54 19.45 7.04
N GLN A 40 8.71 19.25 7.66
CA GLN A 40 8.88 18.28 8.75
C GLN A 40 7.80 18.45 9.84
N SER A 41 7.50 19.68 10.24
CA SER A 41 6.51 19.95 11.30
C SER A 41 5.08 19.55 10.91
N ASP A 42 4.76 19.52 9.61
CA ASP A 42 3.45 19.09 9.14
C ASP A 42 3.33 17.57 9.16
N TYR A 43 4.38 16.86 8.75
CA TYR A 43 4.48 15.40 8.92
C TYR A 43 4.42 14.98 10.39
N GLU A 44 5.06 15.73 11.29
CA GLU A 44 4.98 15.47 12.73
C GLU A 44 3.54 15.55 13.27
N LYS A 45 2.74 16.53 12.80
CA LYS A 45 1.31 16.64 13.16
C LYS A 45 0.49 15.51 12.54
N ASP A 46 0.80 15.11 11.31
CA ASP A 46 0.16 13.95 10.67
C ASP A 46 0.42 12.67 11.48
N PHE A 47 1.66 12.45 11.90
CA PHE A 47 2.04 11.31 12.74
C PHE A 47 1.37 11.35 14.12
N ASP A 48 1.22 12.52 14.74
CA ASP A 48 0.48 12.64 16.00
C ASP A 48 -0.99 12.21 15.85
N ALA A 49 -1.62 12.51 14.70
CA ALA A 49 -2.99 12.07 14.42
C ALA A 49 -3.08 10.56 14.14
N LEU A 50 -2.07 9.99 13.47
CA LEU A 50 -2.05 8.58 13.07
C LEU A 50 -1.60 7.63 14.20
N LYS A 51 -0.83 8.10 15.19
CA LYS A 51 -0.15 7.24 16.19
C LYS A 51 -1.08 6.32 16.99
N GLY A 52 -2.35 6.70 17.14
CA GLY A 52 -3.36 5.85 17.78
C GLY A 52 -3.85 4.66 16.94
N VAL A 53 -3.48 4.62 15.65
CA VAL A 53 -3.97 3.67 14.64
C VAL A 53 -2.81 2.92 13.98
N THR A 54 -1.73 3.61 13.61
CA THR A 54 -0.52 3.01 13.04
C THR A 54 0.73 3.83 13.34
N THR A 55 1.91 3.24 13.09
CA THR A 55 3.21 3.91 13.02
C THR A 55 3.93 3.67 11.69
N LEU A 56 3.18 3.35 10.63
CA LEU A 56 3.71 3.05 9.29
C LEU A 56 2.97 3.88 8.23
N VAL A 57 3.71 4.53 7.34
CA VAL A 57 3.16 5.29 6.22
C VAL A 57 3.89 4.98 4.92
N ARG A 58 3.24 5.22 3.78
CA ARG A 58 3.81 5.12 2.43
C ARG A 58 3.69 6.45 1.69
N THR A 59 4.74 6.82 0.94
CA THR A 59 4.76 8.00 0.06
C THR A 59 4.93 7.59 -1.41
N TYR A 60 4.81 8.58 -2.32
CA TYR A 60 4.77 8.34 -3.77
C TYR A 60 6.02 8.83 -4.52
N SER A 61 6.69 9.86 -4.00
CA SER A 61 7.91 10.45 -4.56
C SER A 61 8.82 10.90 -3.42
N ALA A 62 10.12 10.68 -3.57
CA ALA A 62 11.12 11.05 -2.58
C ALA A 62 11.51 12.54 -2.69
N SER A 63 11.48 13.10 -3.90
CA SER A 63 11.93 14.46 -4.21
C SER A 63 10.80 15.47 -4.31
N ASP A 64 9.60 15.08 -4.77
CA ASP A 64 8.47 16.00 -4.86
C ASP A 64 8.15 16.55 -3.46
N CYS A 65 7.97 17.87 -3.37
CA CYS A 65 7.83 18.58 -2.10
C CYS A 65 8.93 18.31 -1.04
N ASP A 66 10.16 17.99 -1.45
CA ASP A 66 11.27 17.64 -0.54
C ASP A 66 10.88 16.48 0.41
N THR A 67 10.02 15.56 -0.05
CA THR A 67 9.36 14.58 0.82
C THR A 67 10.33 13.79 1.68
N ALA A 68 11.36 13.14 1.10
CA ALA A 68 12.32 12.34 1.87
C ALA A 68 13.09 13.17 2.91
N LYS A 69 13.50 14.38 2.52
CA LYS A 69 14.21 15.33 3.39
C LYS A 69 13.38 15.77 4.60
N ASN A 70 12.06 15.90 4.43
CA ASN A 70 11.16 16.37 5.48
C ASN A 70 10.54 15.23 6.31
N ILE A 71 10.16 14.11 5.68
CA ILE A 71 9.42 13.03 6.34
C ILE A 71 10.32 12.13 7.19
N ILE A 72 11.56 11.86 6.77
CA ILE A 72 12.49 10.99 7.51
C ILE A 72 12.79 11.55 8.91
N PRO A 73 13.21 12.82 9.09
CA PRO A 73 13.44 13.36 10.44
C PRO A 73 12.15 13.42 11.28
N ALA A 74 10.99 13.72 10.67
CA ALA A 74 9.70 13.66 11.35
C ALA A 74 9.38 12.25 11.85
N ALA A 75 9.60 11.23 11.00
CA ALA A 75 9.31 9.84 11.34
C ALA A 75 10.22 9.35 12.45
N LYS A 76 11.51 9.72 12.40
CA LYS A 76 12.47 9.46 13.49
C LYS A 76 12.01 10.08 14.81
N ALA A 77 11.59 11.35 14.79
CA ALA A 77 11.13 12.07 15.98
C ALA A 77 9.85 11.48 16.58
N LYS A 78 8.94 10.98 15.73
CA LYS A 78 7.63 10.47 16.15
C LYS A 78 7.57 8.94 16.30
N GLN A 79 8.68 8.25 16.03
CA GLN A 79 8.82 6.78 16.06
C GLN A 79 7.97 6.07 15.00
N PHE A 80 7.87 6.67 13.81
CA PHE A 80 7.24 6.07 12.64
C PHE A 80 8.28 5.39 11.75
N LYS A 81 7.80 4.47 10.91
CA LYS A 81 8.53 3.97 9.75
C LYS A 81 7.89 4.48 8.47
N VAL A 82 8.70 4.60 7.42
CA VAL A 82 8.25 5.11 6.12
C VAL A 82 8.62 4.13 5.01
N VAL A 83 7.66 3.82 4.15
CA VAL A 83 7.90 3.26 2.82
C VAL A 83 8.01 4.42 1.83
N LEU A 84 9.22 4.68 1.32
CA LEU A 84 9.46 5.80 0.42
C LEU A 84 9.15 5.41 -1.03
N GLY A 85 8.38 6.25 -1.72
CA GLY A 85 8.10 6.09 -3.15
C GLY A 85 9.16 6.71 -4.06
N VAL A 86 9.38 6.09 -5.21
CA VAL A 86 10.14 6.64 -6.34
C VAL A 86 9.24 6.63 -7.56
N TRP A 87 9.07 7.78 -8.20
CA TRP A 87 8.31 7.96 -9.43
C TRP A 87 9.20 7.71 -10.65
N PRO A 88 9.05 6.58 -11.38
CA PRO A 88 10.01 6.16 -12.37
C PRO A 88 9.47 6.31 -13.79
N ASP A 89 8.50 7.18 -14.06
CA ASP A 89 7.89 7.23 -15.41
C ASP A 89 8.85 7.78 -16.48
N TYR A 90 9.80 8.64 -16.11
CA TYR A 90 10.78 9.21 -17.04
C TYR A 90 12.13 9.41 -16.34
N ASP A 91 13.20 9.63 -17.11
CA ASP A 91 14.57 9.70 -16.54
C ASP A 91 14.72 10.87 -15.56
N GLN A 92 14.13 12.03 -15.87
CA GLN A 92 14.25 13.20 -14.99
C GLN A 92 13.61 12.96 -13.61
N SER A 93 12.36 12.47 -13.56
CA SER A 93 11.66 12.18 -12.29
C SER A 93 12.40 11.11 -11.48
N PHE A 94 12.80 10.03 -12.13
CA PHE A 94 13.59 8.99 -11.46
C PHE A 94 14.91 9.52 -10.91
N ASN A 95 15.66 10.31 -11.70
CA ASN A 95 16.94 10.85 -11.24
C ASN A 95 16.78 11.84 -10.08
N GLN A 96 15.69 12.61 -10.05
CA GLN A 96 15.37 13.51 -8.95
C GLN A 96 15.08 12.72 -7.67
N ASP A 97 14.18 11.73 -7.73
CA ASP A 97 13.84 10.89 -6.58
C ASP A 97 15.04 10.07 -6.11
N PHE A 98 15.79 9.48 -7.02
CA PHE A 98 16.99 8.70 -6.68
C PHE A 98 18.07 9.58 -6.03
N SER A 99 18.20 10.84 -6.46
CA SER A 99 19.10 11.79 -5.80
C SER A 99 18.62 12.21 -4.41
N ALA A 100 17.30 12.42 -4.23
CA ALA A 100 16.72 12.72 -2.92
C ALA A 100 16.88 11.56 -1.93
N LEU A 101 16.72 10.32 -2.40
CA LEU A 101 17.00 9.12 -1.60
C LEU A 101 18.47 9.08 -1.15
N LYS A 102 19.43 9.25 -2.07
CA LYS A 102 20.86 9.25 -1.72
C LYS A 102 21.22 10.35 -0.72
N ALA A 103 20.54 11.48 -0.77
CA ALA A 103 20.75 12.58 0.17
C ALA A 103 20.16 12.33 1.56
N SER A 104 19.14 11.47 1.69
CA SER A 104 18.30 11.41 2.91
C SER A 104 18.27 10.04 3.60
N VAL A 105 18.49 8.94 2.87
CA VAL A 105 18.35 7.57 3.38
C VAL A 105 19.61 7.10 4.10
N HIS A 106 20.80 7.42 3.59
CA HIS A 106 22.07 7.01 4.20
C HIS A 106 22.17 7.51 5.65
N GLY A 107 22.29 6.59 6.61
CA GLY A 107 22.29 6.87 8.05
C GLY A 107 20.89 6.98 8.71
N ASN A 108 19.83 6.72 7.96
CA ASN A 108 18.44 6.62 8.43
C ASN A 108 17.75 5.34 7.94
N GLU A 109 18.51 4.30 7.59
CA GLU A 109 18.01 3.00 7.13
C GLU A 109 17.12 2.35 8.18
N ASP A 110 17.32 2.67 9.47
CA ASP A 110 16.44 2.21 10.53
C ASP A 110 15.04 2.81 10.44
N VAL A 111 14.86 4.02 9.90
CA VAL A 111 13.56 4.70 9.78
C VAL A 111 12.82 4.30 8.50
N VAL A 112 13.55 3.92 7.46
CA VAL A 112 12.99 3.54 6.15
C VAL A 112 12.65 2.04 6.15
N ASP A 113 11.36 1.69 6.25
CA ASP A 113 10.91 0.30 6.23
C ASP A 113 11.22 -0.37 4.88
N ALA A 114 10.94 0.36 3.81
CA ALA A 114 11.19 -0.07 2.44
C ALA A 114 11.22 1.12 1.47
N ILE A 115 11.61 0.83 0.23
CA ILE A 115 11.48 1.74 -0.91
C ILE A 115 10.67 1.03 -2.00
N THR A 116 9.65 1.68 -2.56
CA THR A 116 8.92 1.18 -3.72
C THR A 116 9.28 2.01 -4.95
N VAL A 117 9.76 1.35 -6.00
CA VAL A 117 10.02 1.99 -7.30
C VAL A 117 8.83 1.76 -8.22
N GLY A 118 8.09 2.82 -8.50
CA GLY A 118 6.83 2.76 -9.22
C GLY A 118 5.61 2.98 -8.35
N SER A 119 4.52 3.35 -9.00
CA SER A 119 3.14 3.18 -8.54
C SER A 119 2.30 3.10 -9.80
N GLU A 120 1.78 1.92 -10.13
CA GLU A 120 0.94 1.68 -11.32
C GLU A 120 1.61 2.05 -12.67
N VAL A 121 2.93 1.85 -12.76
CA VAL A 121 3.73 2.18 -13.94
C VAL A 121 3.36 1.27 -15.10
N LEU A 122 3.16 -0.02 -14.83
CA LEU A 122 2.77 -1.02 -15.82
C LEU A 122 1.32 -0.81 -16.25
N TYR A 123 0.43 -0.52 -15.31
CA TYR A 123 -0.96 -0.20 -15.60
C TYR A 123 -1.10 1.02 -16.52
N ARG A 124 -0.38 2.11 -16.22
CA ARG A 124 -0.32 3.30 -17.09
C ARG A 124 0.52 3.13 -18.35
N LYS A 125 1.21 2.00 -18.52
CA LYS A 125 2.13 1.71 -19.64
C LYS A 125 3.26 2.74 -19.76
N GLY A 126 3.70 3.31 -18.63
CA GLY A 126 4.78 4.29 -18.59
C GLY A 126 6.14 3.66 -18.90
N LEU A 127 6.38 2.45 -18.39
CA LEU A 127 7.55 1.63 -18.71
C LEU A 127 7.14 0.18 -18.98
N THR A 128 8.00 -0.54 -19.70
CA THR A 128 7.94 -2.01 -19.72
C THR A 128 8.46 -2.58 -18.40
N ALA A 129 8.03 -3.79 -18.04
CA ALA A 129 8.49 -4.47 -16.84
C ALA A 129 10.02 -4.65 -16.79
N ASP A 130 10.68 -4.93 -17.92
CA ASP A 130 12.15 -5.00 -17.98
C ASP A 130 12.85 -3.66 -17.67
N ASN A 131 12.28 -2.55 -18.15
CA ASN A 131 12.85 -1.24 -17.88
C ASN A 131 12.59 -0.79 -16.44
N LEU A 132 11.43 -1.13 -15.88
CA LEU A 132 11.15 -0.91 -14.47
C LEU A 132 12.05 -1.77 -13.57
N LEU A 133 12.28 -3.05 -13.91
CA LEU A 133 13.22 -3.93 -13.21
C LEU A 133 14.63 -3.32 -13.13
N LYS A 134 15.15 -2.76 -14.24
CA LYS A 134 16.46 -2.09 -14.23
C LYS A 134 16.53 -0.94 -13.23
N ARG A 135 15.45 -0.14 -13.11
CA ARG A 135 15.36 0.96 -12.14
C ARG A 135 15.28 0.43 -10.71
N ILE A 136 14.49 -0.62 -10.46
CA ILE A 136 14.42 -1.30 -9.15
C ILE A 136 15.81 -1.79 -8.73
N GLN A 137 16.51 -2.49 -9.63
CA GLN A 137 17.86 -3.02 -9.37
C GLN A 137 18.88 -1.90 -9.12
N GLN A 138 18.77 -0.78 -9.82
CA GLN A 138 19.62 0.38 -9.57
C GLN A 138 19.44 0.92 -8.14
N VAL A 139 18.20 0.99 -7.65
CA VAL A 139 17.90 1.41 -6.27
C VAL A 139 18.33 0.35 -5.25
N GLN A 140 18.13 -0.94 -5.53
CA GLN A 140 18.63 -2.05 -4.69
C GLN A 140 20.15 -2.01 -4.50
N ASN A 141 20.89 -1.72 -5.59
CA ASN A 141 22.34 -1.65 -5.54
C ASN A 141 22.86 -0.45 -4.72
N GLU A 142 22.13 0.66 -4.71
CA GLU A 142 22.48 1.84 -3.89
C GLU A 142 22.16 1.63 -2.41
N PHE A 143 21.05 0.94 -2.11
CA PHE A 143 20.55 0.76 -0.74
C PHE A 143 20.44 -0.74 -0.36
N PRO A 144 21.56 -1.50 -0.32
CA PRO A 144 21.53 -2.95 -0.10
C PRO A 144 21.03 -3.36 1.30
N GLN A 145 20.94 -2.42 2.24
CA GLN A 145 20.43 -2.64 3.60
C GLN A 145 18.93 -2.37 3.74
N VAL A 146 18.31 -1.75 2.73
CA VAL A 146 16.89 -1.39 2.74
C VAL A 146 16.15 -2.34 1.79
N THR A 147 14.98 -2.81 2.20
CA THR A 147 14.12 -3.58 1.30
C THR A 147 13.63 -2.69 0.18
N VAL A 148 13.87 -3.08 -1.07
CA VAL A 148 13.41 -2.35 -2.25
C VAL A 148 12.54 -3.25 -3.10
N GLY A 149 11.36 -2.73 -3.43
CA GLY A 149 10.31 -3.43 -4.16
C GLY A 149 9.64 -2.56 -5.20
N PHE A 150 8.46 -3.00 -5.64
CA PHE A 150 7.59 -2.24 -6.53
C PHE A 150 6.14 -2.36 -6.12
N VAL A 151 5.32 -1.49 -6.68
CA VAL A 151 3.88 -1.45 -6.48
C VAL A 151 3.19 -1.13 -7.80
N ASP A 152 2.18 -1.92 -8.14
CA ASP A 152 1.38 -1.78 -9.35
C ASP A 152 -0.04 -2.27 -9.13
N SER A 153 -0.93 -2.06 -10.08
CA SER A 153 -2.31 -2.55 -9.99
C SER A 153 -2.33 -4.08 -9.94
N TRP A 154 -3.18 -4.65 -9.09
CA TRP A 154 -3.26 -6.11 -8.87
C TRP A 154 -3.36 -6.89 -10.19
N ASN A 155 -4.11 -6.37 -11.15
CA ASN A 155 -4.34 -7.01 -12.44
C ASN A 155 -3.08 -7.09 -13.32
N LYS A 156 -2.12 -6.17 -13.19
CA LYS A 156 -0.83 -6.22 -13.90
C LYS A 156 0.13 -7.23 -13.30
N ILE A 157 -0.07 -7.54 -12.02
CA ILE A 157 0.63 -8.63 -11.35
C ILE A 157 -0.01 -9.95 -11.80
N ALA A 158 -1.34 -10.08 -11.67
CA ALA A 158 -2.08 -11.30 -11.96
C ALA A 158 -2.05 -11.72 -13.44
N ASP A 159 -2.04 -10.78 -14.38
CA ASP A 159 -2.00 -11.09 -15.82
C ASP A 159 -0.60 -11.41 -16.37
N GLY A 160 0.43 -11.37 -15.51
CA GLY A 160 1.82 -11.66 -15.86
C GLY A 160 2.57 -10.51 -16.52
N THR A 161 1.98 -9.30 -16.64
CA THR A 161 2.72 -8.12 -17.13
C THR A 161 3.94 -7.83 -16.26
N ALA A 162 3.85 -8.04 -14.94
CA ALA A 162 4.95 -7.85 -13.99
C ALA A 162 5.97 -9.00 -13.94
N ASP A 163 5.80 -10.08 -14.71
CA ASP A 163 6.64 -11.29 -14.66
C ASP A 163 8.15 -11.02 -14.71
N PRO A 164 8.68 -10.15 -15.58
CA PRO A 164 10.11 -9.87 -15.61
C PRO A 164 10.63 -9.38 -14.26
N ILE A 165 9.86 -8.55 -13.54
CA ILE A 165 10.24 -8.00 -12.23
C ILE A 165 10.28 -9.11 -11.18
N ILE A 166 9.24 -9.94 -11.13
CA ILE A 166 9.08 -11.03 -10.16
C ILE A 166 10.15 -12.11 -10.39
N LYS A 167 10.33 -12.53 -11.64
CA LYS A 167 11.38 -13.50 -12.05
C LYS A 167 12.79 -12.95 -11.87
N GLY A 168 12.94 -11.62 -11.93
CA GLY A 168 14.18 -10.90 -11.63
C GLY A 168 14.59 -10.93 -10.15
N GLY A 169 13.78 -11.53 -9.26
CA GLY A 169 14.09 -11.74 -7.85
C GLY A 169 13.67 -10.59 -6.92
N VAL A 170 12.89 -9.62 -7.42
CA VAL A 170 12.28 -8.60 -6.56
C VAL A 170 11.24 -9.26 -5.67
N ASN A 171 11.38 -9.09 -4.36
CA ASN A 171 10.63 -9.86 -3.38
C ASN A 171 9.78 -9.01 -2.42
N TYR A 172 9.83 -7.69 -2.51
CA TYR A 172 8.83 -6.82 -1.90
C TYR A 172 7.88 -6.32 -2.98
N ILE A 173 6.62 -6.73 -2.88
CA ILE A 173 5.64 -6.54 -3.94
C ILE A 173 4.34 -6.07 -3.29
N LEU A 174 3.88 -4.90 -3.70
CA LEU A 174 2.57 -4.39 -3.29
C LEU A 174 1.61 -4.39 -4.48
N ALA A 175 0.39 -4.87 -4.27
CA ALA A 175 -0.69 -4.77 -5.25
C ALA A 175 -1.66 -3.65 -4.85
N ASN A 176 -2.01 -2.77 -5.77
CA ASN A 176 -3.10 -1.82 -5.59
C ASN A 176 -4.42 -2.50 -5.97
N GLY A 177 -5.36 -2.56 -5.03
CA GLY A 177 -6.64 -3.23 -5.18
C GLY A 177 -7.79 -2.32 -4.75
N PHE A 178 -8.60 -1.86 -5.70
CA PHE A 178 -9.76 -1.00 -5.44
C PHE A 178 -11.03 -1.62 -6.00
N ALA A 179 -11.87 -2.17 -5.12
CA ALA A 179 -13.20 -2.62 -5.51
C ALA A 179 -14.10 -1.46 -5.98
N TYR A 180 -13.87 -0.25 -5.43
CA TYR A 180 -14.57 0.97 -5.84
C TYR A 180 -14.40 1.27 -7.34
N TRP A 181 -13.16 1.23 -7.85
CA TRP A 181 -12.85 1.50 -9.26
C TRP A 181 -13.33 0.41 -10.23
N GLN A 182 -13.74 -0.74 -9.69
CA GLN A 182 -14.39 -1.82 -10.44
C GLN A 182 -15.92 -1.71 -10.42
N GLY A 183 -16.47 -0.62 -9.88
CA GLY A 183 -17.91 -0.39 -9.83
C GLY A 183 -18.66 -1.43 -9.01
N GLN A 184 -18.06 -1.90 -7.92
CA GLN A 184 -18.72 -2.85 -7.03
C GLN A 184 -19.65 -2.12 -6.07
N GLU A 185 -20.86 -2.65 -5.88
CA GLU A 185 -21.66 -2.28 -4.72
C GLU A 185 -20.97 -2.73 -3.43
N LEU A 186 -21.23 -2.02 -2.32
CA LEU A 186 -20.55 -2.27 -1.05
C LEU A 186 -20.68 -3.73 -0.57
N SER A 187 -21.84 -4.36 -0.81
CA SER A 187 -22.12 -5.77 -0.47
C SER A 187 -21.18 -6.78 -1.13
N ASN A 188 -20.61 -6.45 -2.31
CA ASN A 188 -19.67 -7.31 -3.03
C ASN A 188 -18.22 -6.80 -2.99
N ALA A 189 -18.01 -5.56 -2.54
CA ALA A 189 -16.71 -4.91 -2.59
C ALA A 189 -15.60 -5.70 -1.88
N THR A 190 -15.88 -6.28 -0.71
CA THR A 190 -14.92 -7.10 0.03
C THR A 190 -14.55 -8.38 -0.72
N ASN A 191 -15.51 -9.06 -1.34
CA ASN A 191 -15.24 -10.29 -2.11
C ASN A 191 -14.35 -9.98 -3.30
N THR A 192 -14.67 -8.93 -4.07
CA THR A 192 -13.83 -8.49 -5.19
C THR A 192 -12.43 -8.14 -4.72
N TYR A 193 -12.30 -7.35 -3.66
CA TYR A 193 -10.99 -6.97 -3.13
C TYR A 193 -10.15 -8.19 -2.71
N PHE A 194 -10.73 -9.17 -2.01
CA PHE A 194 -9.99 -10.37 -1.61
C PHE A 194 -9.62 -11.24 -2.80
N ASP A 195 -10.50 -11.35 -3.80
CA ASP A 195 -10.23 -12.08 -5.04
C ASP A 195 -9.08 -11.44 -5.83
N ASP A 196 -9.07 -10.11 -5.97
CA ASP A 196 -7.99 -9.35 -6.61
C ASP A 196 -6.63 -9.63 -5.97
N MET A 197 -6.58 -9.56 -4.63
CA MET A 197 -5.37 -9.77 -3.86
C MET A 197 -4.90 -11.23 -3.91
N ALA A 198 -5.84 -12.18 -3.89
CA ALA A 198 -5.55 -13.61 -4.02
C ALA A 198 -4.98 -13.96 -5.39
N GLN A 199 -5.58 -13.43 -6.48
CA GLN A 199 -5.08 -13.64 -7.84
C GLN A 199 -3.66 -13.09 -8.02
N ALA A 200 -3.37 -11.90 -7.47
CA ALA A 200 -2.03 -11.33 -7.53
C ALA A 200 -1.01 -12.19 -6.76
N LEU A 201 -1.36 -12.61 -5.53
CA LEU A 201 -0.48 -13.44 -4.70
C LEU A 201 -0.23 -14.81 -5.32
N GLU A 202 -1.27 -15.50 -5.77
CA GLU A 202 -1.16 -16.83 -6.40
C GLU A 202 -0.23 -16.78 -7.62
N HIS A 203 -0.37 -15.73 -8.46
CA HIS A 203 0.49 -15.57 -9.62
C HIS A 203 1.94 -15.31 -9.23
N ILE A 204 2.19 -14.45 -8.23
CA ILE A 204 3.54 -14.21 -7.70
C ILE A 204 4.17 -15.53 -7.22
N GLU A 205 3.47 -16.31 -6.39
CA GLU A 205 3.98 -17.57 -5.83
C GLU A 205 4.31 -18.59 -6.91
N LYS A 206 3.54 -18.59 -8.02
CA LYS A 206 3.76 -19.47 -9.16
C LYS A 206 5.00 -19.13 -9.97
N VAL A 207 5.35 -17.84 -10.11
CA VAL A 207 6.41 -17.39 -11.02
C VAL A 207 7.69 -16.93 -10.32
N ALA A 208 7.63 -16.64 -9.01
CA ALA A 208 8.77 -16.20 -8.24
C ALA A 208 9.84 -17.30 -8.12
N PRO A 209 11.13 -16.97 -8.26
CA PRO A 209 12.20 -17.95 -8.10
C PRO A 209 12.38 -18.41 -6.65
N ASN A 210 11.93 -17.59 -5.68
CA ASN A 210 12.00 -17.88 -4.24
C ASN A 210 10.68 -17.43 -3.56
N PRO A 211 9.58 -18.16 -3.72
CA PRO A 211 8.26 -17.76 -3.19
C PRO A 211 8.29 -17.54 -1.67
N ASP A 212 9.05 -18.34 -0.92
CA ASP A 212 9.18 -18.21 0.54
C ASP A 212 9.82 -16.90 1.01
N LYS A 213 10.44 -16.13 0.11
CA LYS A 213 11.06 -14.81 0.40
C LYS A 213 10.17 -13.64 0.03
N ILE A 214 8.98 -13.88 -0.52
CA ILE A 214 8.06 -12.83 -0.93
C ILE A 214 7.48 -12.16 0.32
N ARG A 215 7.60 -10.84 0.36
CA ARG A 215 6.85 -9.94 1.23
C ARG A 215 5.79 -9.27 0.36
N PHE A 216 4.58 -9.80 0.41
CA PHE A 216 3.42 -9.30 -0.34
C PHE A 216 2.53 -8.42 0.56
N GLY A 217 1.92 -7.40 -0.03
CA GLY A 217 0.99 -6.51 0.65
C GLY A 217 0.07 -5.77 -0.32
N ASN A 218 -0.87 -5.03 0.23
CA ASN A 218 -1.69 -4.08 -0.52
C ASN A 218 -1.05 -2.69 -0.48
N GLY A 219 -0.75 -2.14 -1.65
CA GLY A 219 -0.14 -0.82 -1.78
C GLY A 219 -1.12 0.33 -1.58
N GLU A 220 -2.36 0.17 -2.05
CA GLU A 220 -3.44 1.15 -1.95
C GLU A 220 -4.79 0.45 -2.07
N THR A 221 -5.69 0.74 -1.13
CA THR A 221 -7.12 0.37 -1.19
C THR A 221 -7.89 1.34 -0.33
N GLY A 222 -9.14 1.62 -0.67
CA GLY A 222 -9.96 2.53 0.10
C GLY A 222 -11.33 2.72 -0.51
N TRP A 223 -12.09 3.63 0.11
CA TRP A 223 -13.42 3.99 -0.36
C TRP A 223 -13.68 5.48 -0.07
N PRO A 224 -14.21 6.25 -1.04
CA PRO A 224 -14.48 7.66 -0.84
C PRO A 224 -15.58 7.91 0.18
N THR A 225 -15.34 8.88 1.06
CA THR A 225 -16.28 9.31 2.10
C THR A 225 -17.30 10.32 1.57
N THR A 226 -18.21 10.79 2.44
CA THR A 226 -19.23 11.79 2.07
C THR A 226 -18.59 13.04 1.46
N GLY A 227 -19.08 13.45 0.29
CA GLY A 227 -18.50 14.52 -0.53
C GLY A 227 -17.82 13.98 -1.78
N GLY A 228 -17.36 12.73 -1.76
CA GLY A 228 -16.87 12.03 -2.94
C GLY A 228 -17.97 11.77 -3.97
N SER A 229 -17.54 11.42 -5.18
CA SER A 229 -18.42 11.03 -6.28
C SER A 229 -18.78 9.54 -6.21
N ASN A 230 -19.85 9.12 -6.87
CA ASN A 230 -20.16 7.69 -7.03
C ASN A 230 -19.51 7.15 -8.31
N TYR A 231 -19.20 5.86 -8.32
CA TYR A 231 -18.69 5.16 -9.50
C TYR A 231 -19.59 3.96 -9.83
N GLY A 232 -20.56 4.17 -10.72
CA GLY A 232 -21.63 3.21 -10.95
C GLY A 232 -22.38 2.90 -9.65
N PRO A 233 -22.50 1.63 -9.22
CA PRO A 233 -23.15 1.26 -7.96
C PRO A 233 -22.24 1.42 -6.72
N ALA A 234 -20.97 1.79 -6.89
CA ALA A 234 -20.08 2.12 -5.79
C ALA A 234 -20.41 3.51 -5.25
N VAL A 235 -21.20 3.57 -4.17
CA VAL A 235 -21.68 4.84 -3.59
C VAL A 235 -20.68 5.40 -2.58
N ALA A 236 -20.25 6.65 -2.76
CA ALA A 236 -19.40 7.36 -1.80
C ALA A 236 -20.22 7.81 -0.58
N SER A 237 -19.79 7.38 0.60
CA SER A 237 -20.33 7.86 1.86
C SER A 237 -19.39 7.50 3.00
N THR A 238 -19.40 8.27 4.09
CA THR A 238 -18.60 7.95 5.28
C THR A 238 -19.01 6.61 5.91
N GLU A 239 -20.30 6.25 5.84
CA GLU A 239 -20.80 4.95 6.33
C GLU A 239 -20.31 3.78 5.48
N ASN A 240 -20.29 3.92 4.16
CA ASN A 240 -19.77 2.90 3.24
C ASN A 240 -18.26 2.75 3.40
N ALA A 241 -17.52 3.86 3.54
CA ALA A 241 -16.09 3.81 3.80
C ALA A 241 -15.76 3.13 5.14
N ALA A 242 -16.50 3.44 6.20
CA ALA A 242 -16.37 2.76 7.49
C ALA A 242 -16.64 1.25 7.38
N THR A 243 -17.69 0.87 6.64
CA THR A 243 -18.04 -0.54 6.41
C THR A 243 -16.95 -1.25 5.61
N TYR A 244 -16.50 -0.66 4.50
CA TYR A 244 -15.41 -1.21 3.68
C TYR A 244 -14.11 -1.35 4.48
N TYR A 245 -13.78 -0.37 5.32
CA TYR A 245 -12.62 -0.46 6.20
C TYR A 245 -12.72 -1.67 7.14
N GLN A 246 -13.86 -1.86 7.78
CA GLN A 246 -14.06 -2.98 8.72
C GLN A 246 -14.11 -4.35 8.01
N SER A 247 -14.74 -4.45 6.84
CA SER A 247 -14.90 -5.75 6.17
C SER A 247 -13.71 -6.11 5.28
N ALA A 248 -13.16 -5.17 4.53
CA ALA A 248 -12.06 -5.40 3.60
C ALA A 248 -10.70 -5.17 4.26
N VAL A 249 -10.44 -3.96 4.79
CA VAL A 249 -9.10 -3.59 5.30
C VAL A 249 -8.75 -4.38 6.55
N CYS A 250 -9.65 -4.45 7.53
CA CYS A 250 -9.41 -5.27 8.71
C CYS A 250 -9.40 -6.78 8.39
N GLY A 251 -10.27 -7.24 7.48
CA GLY A 251 -10.31 -8.64 7.09
C GLY A 251 -9.03 -9.14 6.42
N ILE A 252 -8.42 -8.35 5.52
CA ILE A 252 -7.16 -8.74 4.87
C ILE A 252 -5.96 -8.67 5.84
N LEU A 253 -6.00 -7.75 6.83
CA LEU A 253 -5.02 -7.70 7.92
C LEU A 253 -5.11 -8.96 8.79
N ASP A 254 -6.30 -9.48 9.07
CA ASP A 254 -6.48 -10.73 9.81
C ASP A 254 -5.95 -11.95 9.05
N TRP A 255 -5.85 -11.86 7.72
CA TRP A 255 -5.19 -12.86 6.88
C TRP A 255 -3.67 -12.71 6.82
N GLY A 256 -3.10 -11.72 7.54
CA GLY A 256 -1.66 -11.53 7.65
C GLY A 256 -1.03 -10.70 6.53
N ILE A 257 -1.84 -10.06 5.69
CA ILE A 257 -1.37 -9.25 4.57
C ILE A 257 -1.28 -7.78 5.02
N ASP A 258 -0.10 -7.17 4.86
CA ASP A 258 0.11 -5.75 5.14
C ASP A 258 -0.76 -4.88 4.20
N VAL A 259 -1.30 -3.77 4.70
CA VAL A 259 -2.16 -2.86 3.90
C VAL A 259 -1.78 -1.41 4.14
N PHE A 260 -1.62 -0.66 3.07
CA PHE A 260 -1.65 0.80 3.10
C PHE A 260 -3.03 1.30 2.66
N TYR A 261 -3.81 1.82 3.62
CA TYR A 261 -5.11 2.41 3.32
C TYR A 261 -4.93 3.72 2.54
N PHE A 262 -5.71 3.88 1.47
CA PHE A 262 -5.78 5.08 0.65
C PHE A 262 -7.05 5.88 1.02
N GLU A 263 -6.92 6.98 1.77
CA GLU A 263 -5.66 7.56 2.27
C GLU A 263 -5.77 8.12 3.69
N ALA A 264 -4.65 8.62 4.23
CA ALA A 264 -4.61 9.18 5.57
C ALA A 264 -5.57 10.38 5.69
N PHE A 265 -5.36 11.43 4.91
CA PHE A 265 -6.08 12.69 5.01
C PHE A 265 -6.71 13.07 3.69
N ASP A 266 -7.87 13.71 3.72
CA ASP A 266 -8.45 14.33 2.53
C ASP A 266 -7.47 15.29 1.85
N GLU A 267 -7.24 15.08 0.56
CA GLU A 267 -6.34 15.87 -0.25
C GLU A 267 -7.12 16.82 -1.17
N ALA A 268 -7.57 17.94 -0.60
CA ALA A 268 -8.39 18.95 -1.31
C ALA A 268 -7.73 19.54 -2.58
N TRP A 269 -6.42 19.36 -2.75
CA TRP A 269 -5.65 19.82 -3.89
C TRP A 269 -5.69 18.85 -5.09
N LYS A 270 -6.11 17.60 -4.90
CA LYS A 270 -6.10 16.61 -5.99
C LYS A 270 -7.03 17.05 -7.12
N PRO A 271 -6.58 16.97 -8.38
CA PRO A 271 -7.46 17.16 -9.52
C PRO A 271 -8.51 16.05 -9.55
N ASP A 272 -9.62 16.28 -10.24
CA ASP A 272 -10.55 15.20 -10.53
C ASP A 272 -9.82 14.17 -11.42
N THR A 273 -10.02 12.88 -11.18
CA THR A 273 -9.37 11.79 -11.95
C THR A 273 -10.37 11.03 -12.77
N LYS A 274 -9.91 10.55 -13.93
CA LYS A 274 -10.72 9.75 -14.85
C LYS A 274 -10.66 8.28 -14.45
N GLY A 275 -11.78 7.71 -13.99
CA GLY A 275 -11.88 6.28 -13.68
C GLY A 275 -11.86 5.39 -14.93
N ASP A 276 -11.81 4.07 -14.75
CA ASP A 276 -11.75 3.09 -15.85
C ASP A 276 -12.93 3.19 -16.84
N ASN A 277 -14.10 3.63 -16.36
CA ASN A 277 -15.31 3.86 -17.16
C ASN A 277 -15.26 5.19 -17.96
N GLY A 278 -14.22 6.00 -17.76
CA GLY A 278 -13.99 7.26 -18.43
C GLY A 278 -14.64 8.49 -17.78
N GLU A 279 -15.25 8.37 -16.61
CA GLU A 279 -15.87 9.48 -15.87
C GLU A 279 -14.86 10.18 -14.96
N MET A 280 -15.00 11.51 -14.83
CA MET A 280 -14.20 12.32 -13.89
C MET A 280 -14.78 12.18 -12.47
N GLN A 281 -13.91 11.97 -11.49
CA GLN A 281 -14.28 11.55 -10.15
C GLN A 281 -13.52 12.40 -9.14
N ASP A 282 -14.22 12.86 -8.10
CA ASP A 282 -13.63 13.68 -7.04
C ASP A 282 -12.70 12.84 -6.16
N GLU A 283 -11.40 13.14 -6.20
CA GLU A 283 -10.36 12.48 -5.40
C GLU A 283 -10.10 13.15 -4.04
N LYS A 284 -10.84 14.19 -3.68
CA LYS A 284 -10.55 14.99 -2.47
C LYS A 284 -11.05 14.35 -1.18
N HIS A 285 -11.85 13.29 -1.26
CA HIS A 285 -12.63 12.76 -0.15
C HIS A 285 -12.30 11.31 0.24
N TRP A 286 -11.08 10.85 -0.03
CA TRP A 286 -10.62 9.48 0.28
C TRP A 286 -10.02 9.30 1.68
N GLY A 287 -9.78 10.40 2.40
CA GLY A 287 -9.14 10.37 3.70
C GLY A 287 -9.99 9.66 4.75
N ALA A 288 -9.37 8.76 5.51
CA ALA A 288 -9.90 8.27 6.79
C ALA A 288 -10.00 9.41 7.83
N PHE A 289 -9.17 10.43 7.66
CA PHE A 289 -9.21 11.69 8.36
C PHE A 289 -9.57 12.82 7.38
N SER A 290 -10.19 13.88 7.89
CA SER A 290 -10.32 15.14 7.16
C SER A 290 -8.95 15.83 7.00
N ALA A 291 -8.90 16.86 6.14
CA ALA A 291 -7.68 17.65 5.92
C ALA A 291 -7.17 18.37 7.20
N ASP A 292 -8.03 18.61 8.18
CA ASP A 292 -7.69 19.15 9.51
C ASP A 292 -7.40 18.05 10.55
N ARG A 293 -7.12 16.82 10.10
CA ARG A 293 -6.69 15.66 10.90
C ARG A 293 -7.73 15.14 11.89
N LYS A 294 -9.03 15.35 11.62
CA LYS A 294 -10.10 14.74 12.41
C LYS A 294 -10.50 13.40 11.80
N VAL A 295 -10.51 12.37 12.63
CA VAL A 295 -10.97 11.04 12.21
C VAL A 295 -12.43 11.08 11.78
N LYS A 296 -12.77 10.42 10.65
CA LYS A 296 -14.14 10.42 10.11
C LYS A 296 -14.97 9.22 10.50
N PHE A 297 -14.34 8.09 10.80
CA PHE A 297 -15.00 6.83 11.20
C PHE A 297 -14.07 6.01 12.10
N ASP A 298 -14.60 4.99 12.77
CA ASP A 298 -13.79 4.16 13.68
C ASP A 298 -12.77 3.31 12.89
N LEU A 299 -11.50 3.49 13.24
CA LEU A 299 -10.35 2.83 12.62
C LEU A 299 -9.83 1.64 13.44
N LYS A 300 -10.54 1.25 14.50
CA LYS A 300 -10.20 0.02 15.23
C LYS A 300 -10.70 -1.19 14.47
N CYS A 301 -9.79 -2.08 14.09
CA CYS A 301 -10.18 -3.40 13.62
C CYS A 301 -10.75 -4.21 14.78
N ASN A 302 -12.00 -4.63 14.64
CA ASN A 302 -12.66 -5.49 15.61
C ASN A 302 -11.95 -6.85 15.64
N LYS A 303 -11.40 -7.22 16.80
CA LYS A 303 -10.77 -8.52 17.04
C LYS A 303 -11.80 -9.55 17.47
#